data_AF-A0A9I9E5L0-F1
#
_entry.id   AF-A0A9I9E5L0-F1
#
_cell.length_a   1.000
_cell.length_b   1.000
_cell.length_c   1.000
_cell.angle_alpha   90.00
_cell.angle_beta   90.00
_cell.angle_gamma   90.00
#
_symmetry.space_group_name_H-M   'P 1'
#
loop_
_entity.id
_entity.type
_entity.pdbx_description
1 polymer ?
#
loop_
_entity_poly.entity_id
_entity_poly.type
_entity_poly.pdbx_seq_one_letter_code
_entity_poly.pdbx_strand_id
1 'polypeptide(L)' 'MTDLKLGANGIFIYPRHVAPEYANTGLLNEKINIYSFGVLLLETITGRDLVNLVEWLKVMVGTRRAEEVIDPSLETKPST' A
#
# COMPACT_ATOMS: atom_id res chain seq x y z
N MET A 1 6.01 -15.85 1.68
CA MET A 1 4.61 -16.20 1.95
C MET A 1 4.26 -15.56 3.29
N THR A 2 3.72 -14.35 3.26
CA THR A 2 3.42 -13.57 4.48
C THR A 2 2.17 -14.12 5.14
N ASP A 3 2.26 -14.48 6.42
CA ASP A 3 1.14 -15.07 7.15
C ASP A 3 -0.07 -14.13 7.17
N LEU A 4 -1.22 -14.65 6.74
CA LEU A 4 -2.53 -14.01 6.85
C LEU A 4 -2.89 -13.89 8.33
N LYS A 5 -3.18 -12.68 8.80
CA LYS A 5 -3.66 -12.48 10.18
C LYS A 5 -5.18 -12.52 10.20
N LEU A 6 -5.75 -13.24 11.16
CA LEU A 6 -7.19 -13.23 11.40
C LEU A 6 -7.56 -11.88 12.02
N GLY A 7 -8.33 -11.09 11.28
CA GLY A 7 -8.91 -9.83 11.75
C GLY A 7 -10.07 -10.06 12.72
N ALA A 8 -10.41 -9.05 13.54
CA ALA A 8 -11.36 -9.22 14.65
C ALA A 8 -12.81 -9.55 14.22
N ASN A 9 -13.12 -9.47 12.93
CA ASN A 9 -14.41 -9.87 12.34
C ASN A 9 -14.34 -11.19 11.55
N GLY A 10 -13.29 -12.00 11.76
CA GLY A 10 -13.09 -13.26 11.03
C GLY A 10 -12.60 -13.09 9.59
N ILE A 11 -12.24 -11.86 9.19
CA ILE A 11 -11.70 -11.55 7.86
C ILE A 11 -10.18 -11.66 7.91
N PHE A 12 -9.60 -12.41 6.98
CA PHE A 12 -8.16 -12.48 6.84
C PHE A 12 -7.62 -11.17 6.26
N ILE A 13 -6.66 -10.57 6.96
CA ILE A 13 -6.02 -9.33 6.58
C ILE A 13 -4.53 -9.56 6.35
N TYR A 14 -4.01 -8.97 5.28
CA TYR A 14 -2.57 -8.92 5.05
C TYR A 14 -1.98 -7.81 5.90
N PRO A 15 -1.03 -8.08 6.81
CA PRO A 15 -0.48 -7.05 7.71
C PRO A 15 0.08 -5.81 6.98
N ARG A 16 0.48 -5.95 5.70
CA ARG A 16 0.92 -4.83 4.84
C ARG A 16 -0.20 -3.86 4.43
N HIS A 17 -1.45 -4.32 4.35
CA HIS A 17 -2.59 -3.55 3.84
C HIS A 17 -3.49 -3.01 4.96
N VAL A 18 -3.04 -3.12 6.20
CA VAL A 18 -3.86 -2.82 7.37
C VAL A 18 -3.58 -1.39 7.82
N ALA A 19 -4.66 -0.60 7.91
CA ALA A 19 -4.57 0.74 8.45
C ALA A 19 -4.12 0.68 9.93
N PRO A 20 -3.21 1.55 10.40
CA PRO A 20 -2.69 1.49 11.76
C PRO A 20 -3.78 1.55 12.85
N GLU A 21 -4.91 2.20 12.56
CA GLU A 21 -6.10 2.25 13.42
C GLU A 21 -6.83 0.91 13.58
N TYR A 22 -6.68 -0.01 12.62
CA TYR A 22 -7.25 -1.36 12.71
C TYR A 22 -6.59 -2.17 13.83
N ALA A 23 -5.28 -2.01 14.03
CA ALA A 23 -4.55 -2.68 15.11
C ALA A 23 -5.06 -2.28 16.50
N ASN A 24 -5.65 -1.09 16.62
CA ASN A 24 -6.12 -0.52 17.88
C ASN A 24 -7.62 -0.79 18.15
N THR A 25 -8.43 -0.92 17.11
CA THR A 25 -9.89 -0.99 17.24
C THR A 25 -10.50 -2.35 16.86
N GLY A 26 -9.80 -3.16 16.05
CA GLY A 26 -10.29 -4.45 15.54
C GLY A 26 -11.48 -4.37 14.58
N LEU A 27 -12.14 -3.21 14.45
CA LEU A 27 -13.33 -3.01 13.64
C LEU A 27 -12.96 -2.80 12.18
N LEU A 28 -13.48 -3.66 11.28
CA LEU A 28 -13.54 -3.29 9.86
C LEU A 28 -14.53 -2.14 9.67
N ASN A 29 -14.07 -1.08 9.02
CA ASN A 29 -14.84 0.07 8.59
C ASN A 29 -14.53 0.37 7.12
N GLU A 30 -15.41 1.11 6.45
CA GLU A 30 -15.21 1.55 5.05
C GLU A 30 -13.87 2.27 4.85
N LYS A 31 -13.40 3.01 5.86
CA LYS A 31 -12.10 3.68 5.87
C LYS A 31 -10.92 2.73 5.69
N ILE A 32 -11.00 1.52 6.25
CA ILE A 32 -9.95 0.50 6.14
C ILE A 32 -9.93 -0.07 4.72
N ASN A 33 -11.10 -0.30 4.11
CA ASN A 33 -11.16 -0.73 2.71
C ASN A 33 -10.55 0.31 1.76
N ILE A 34 -10.81 1.60 2.01
CA ILE A 34 -10.20 2.71 1.25
C ILE A 34 -8.68 2.73 1.45
N TYR A 35 -8.19 2.55 2.68
CA TYR A 35 -6.76 2.49 2.97
C TYR A 35 -6.08 1.32 2.25
N SER A 36 -6.63 0.10 2.38
CA SER A 36 -6.10 -1.09 1.72
C SER A 36 -6.10 -0.96 0.20
N PHE A 37 -7.14 -0.35 -0.38
CA PHE A 37 -7.19 -0.04 -1.81
C PHE A 37 -6.11 0.97 -2.23
N GLY A 38 -5.87 2.01 -1.43
CA GLY A 38 -4.80 2.97 -1.68
C GLY A 38 -3.41 2.33 -1.65
N VAL A 39 -3.15 1.42 -0.71
CA VAL A 39 -1.88 0.66 -0.65
C VAL A 39 -1.73 -0.24 -1.89
N LEU A 40 -2.79 -0.95 -2.30
CA LEU A 40 -2.78 -1.79 -3.49
C LEU A 40 -2.51 -0.98 -4.77
N LEU A 41 -3.14 0.18 -4.90
CA LEU A 41 -2.93 1.08 -6.03
C LEU A 41 -1.47 1.56 -6.09
N LEU A 42 -0.92 1.94 -4.94
CA LEU A 42 0.49 2.34 -4.84
C LEU A 42 1.44 1.19 -5.18
N GLU A 43 1.17 -0.02 -4.71
CA GLU A 43 1.96 -1.22 -5.04
C GLU A 43 1.93 -1.49 -6.55
N THR A 44 0.77 -1.33 -7.17
CA THR A 44 0.58 -1.49 -8.62
C THR A 44 1.35 -0.42 -9.41
N ILE A 45 1.32 0.84 -8.98
CA ILE A 45 2.00 1.94 -9.68
C ILE A 45 3.53 1.87 -9.49
N THR A 46 3.97 1.46 -8.30
CA THR A 46 5.39 1.40 -7.95
C THR A 46 6.06 0.11 -8.39
N GLY A 47 5.30 -0.98 -8.59
CA GLY A 47 5.82 -2.32 -8.85
C GLY A 47 6.66 -2.88 -7.70
N ARG A 48 6.57 -2.28 -6.51
CA ARG A 48 7.45 -2.57 -5.37
C ARG A 48 6.68 -3.21 -4.22
N ASP A 49 7.11 -4.41 -3.86
CA ASP A 49 6.64 -5.09 -2.67
C ASP A 49 7.35 -4.53 -1.40
N LEU A 50 6.93 -3.36 -0.89
CA LEU A 50 7.53 -2.74 0.33
C LEU A 50 6.64 -2.86 1.55
N VAL A 51 7.16 -3.39 2.66
CA VAL A 51 6.40 -3.61 3.90
C VAL A 51 5.90 -2.29 4.49
N ASN A 52 6.60 -1.19 4.19
CA ASN A 52 6.28 0.15 4.67
C ASN A 52 6.18 1.17 3.50
N LEU A 53 5.42 0.81 2.47
CA LEU A 53 5.26 1.58 1.23
C LEU A 53 4.82 3.03 1.49
N VAL A 54 3.91 3.23 2.45
CA VAL A 54 3.39 4.56 2.81
C VAL A 54 4.48 5.45 3.42
N GLU A 55 5.32 4.90 4.30
CA GLU A 55 6.38 5.68 4.93
C GLU A 55 7.48 6.04 3.93
N TRP A 56 7.82 5.11 3.07
CA TRP A 56 8.73 5.37 1.95
C TRP A 56 8.17 6.44 1.00
N LEU A 57 6.88 6.37 0.64
CA LEU A 57 6.25 7.35 -0.23
C LEU A 57 6.30 8.76 0.36
N LYS A 58 6.07 8.91 1.67
CA LYS A 58 6.21 10.20 2.36
C LYS A 58 7.61 10.77 2.23
N VAL A 59 8.64 9.92 2.32
CA VAL A 59 10.04 10.33 2.10
C VAL A 59 10.25 10.78 0.65
N MET A 60 9.74 10.04 -0.33
CA MET A 60 9.88 10.39 -1.76
C MET A 60 9.18 11.73 -2.09
N VAL A 61 7.98 11.95 -1.55
CA VAL A 61 7.26 13.21 -1.71
C VAL A 61 7.97 14.36 -0.99
N GLY A 62 8.45 14.15 0.24
CA GLY A 62 9.19 15.15 1.01
C GLY A 62 10.54 15.52 0.39
N THR A 63 11.17 14.59 -0.32
CA THR A 63 12.43 14.82 -1.06
C THR A 63 12.21 15.34 -2.47
N ARG A 64 10.96 15.58 -2.89
CA ARG A 64 10.56 16.02 -4.24
C ARG A 64 10.99 15.05 -5.36
N ARG A 65 11.03 13.75 -5.07
CA ARG A 65 11.40 12.68 -6.00
C ARG A 65 10.19 11.80 -6.33
N ALA A 66 9.02 12.43 -6.48
CA ALA A 66 7.78 11.70 -6.69
C ALA A 66 7.76 10.99 -8.06
N GLU A 67 8.48 11.51 -9.05
CA GLU A 67 8.67 10.88 -10.35
C GLU A 67 9.36 9.52 -10.30
N GLU A 68 10.19 9.27 -9.28
CA GLU A 68 10.87 7.98 -9.07
C GLU A 68 10.00 6.92 -8.38
N VAL A 69 8.77 7.31 -8.01
CA VAL A 69 7.80 6.40 -7.41
C VAL A 69 7.26 5.43 -8.45
N ILE A 70 7.21 5.82 -9.72
CA ILE A 70 6.68 5.00 -10.80
C ILE A 70 7.61 3.79 -11.05
N ASP A 71 7.01 2.62 -11.25
CA ASP A 71 7.71 1.39 -11.57
C ASP A 71 8.64 1.58 -12.80
N PRO A 72 9.96 1.38 -12.64
CA PRO A 72 10.92 1.50 -13.75
C PRO A 72 10.69 0.49 -14.88
N SER A 73 9.97 -0.61 -14.62
CA SER A 73 9.64 -1.64 -15.61
C SER A 73 8.40 -1.30 -16.44
N LEU A 74 7.63 -0.28 -16.05
CA LEU A 74 6.56 0.25 -16.88
C LEU A 74 7.18 1.07 -18.02
N GLU A 75 7.10 0.54 -19.24
CA GLU A 75 7.49 1.25 -20.45
C GLU A 75 6.84 2.64 -20.49
N THR A 76 7.64 3.70 -20.44
CA THR A 76 7.14 5.06 -20.64
C THR A 76 6.87 5.28 -22.13
N LYS A 77 5.66 4.91 -22.54
CA LYS A 77 5.00 5.19 -23.82
C LYS A 77 5.62 4.49 -25.06
N PRO A 78 4.82 3.85 -25.93
CA PRO A 78 5.27 3.61 -27.30
C PRO A 78 5.51 4.96 -27.98
N SER A 79 6.71 5.12 -28.54
CA SER A 79 7.07 6.24 -29.39
C SER A 79 6.02 6.44 -30.48
N THR A 80 5.34 7.59 -30.48
CA THR A 80 4.54 8.06 -31.63
C THR A 80 5.48 8.54 -32.72
#